data_AF-A0A2T3XW36-F1
#
_entry.id   AF-A0A2T3XW36-F1
#
_cell.length_a   1.000
_cell.length_b   1.000
_cell.length_c   1.000
_cell.angle_alpha   90.00
_cell.angle_beta   90.00
_cell.angle_gamma   90.00
#
_symmetry.space_group_name_H-M   'P 1'
#
loop_
_entity.id
_entity.type
_entity.pdbx_description
1 polymer ?
#
loop_
_entity_poly.entity_id
_entity_poly.type
_entity_poly.pdbx_seq_one_letter_code
_entity_poly.pdbx_strand_id
1 'polypeptide(L)'
;MARDEPQINLRIPAELKERLEQASTQSKRSLTAEVVARLEESFASEGAGTARIDDRTLDMFADNVAGKVVKALDEREKRRSKR
;
A
#
# COMPACT_ATOMS: atom_id res chain seq x y z
N MET A 1 -16.83 -32.52 4.27
CA MET A 1 -16.98 -31.31 3.44
C MET A 1 -15.65 -31.12 2.72
N ALA A 2 -15.62 -31.41 1.42
CA ALA A 2 -14.41 -31.30 0.62
C ALA A 2 -14.02 -29.82 0.54
N ARG A 3 -12.76 -29.49 0.86
CA ARG A 3 -12.21 -28.18 0.53
C ARG A 3 -12.19 -28.09 -1.00
N ASP A 4 -13.04 -27.26 -1.59
CA ASP A 4 -13.07 -26.92 -3.02
C ASP A 4 -11.84 -26.07 -3.43
N GLU A 5 -10.64 -26.42 -2.92
CA GLU A 5 -9.39 -25.81 -3.33
C GLU A 5 -8.81 -26.65 -4.48
N PRO A 6 -8.89 -26.18 -5.75
CA PRO A 6 -8.31 -26.90 -6.88
C PRO A 6 -6.79 -26.99 -6.71
N GLN A 7 -6.26 -28.21 -6.71
CA GLN A 7 -4.81 -28.44 -6.65
C GLN A 7 -4.18 -28.15 -8.01
N ILE A 8 -3.33 -27.12 -8.06
CA ILE A 8 -2.59 -26.74 -9.27
C ILE A 8 -1.13 -27.19 -9.17
N ASN A 9 -0.60 -27.71 -10.28
CA ASN A 9 0.83 -27.98 -10.41
C ASN A 9 1.53 -26.71 -10.91
N LEU A 10 2.13 -25.94 -10.00
CA LEU A 10 2.82 -24.70 -10.32
C LEU A 10 4.26 -24.96 -10.79
N ARG A 11 4.61 -24.49 -11.99
CA ARG A 11 6.00 -24.47 -12.47
C ARG A 11 6.60 -23.09 -12.24
N ILE A 12 7.57 -22.99 -11.34
CA ILE A 12 8.27 -21.74 -11.00
C ILE A 12 9.79 -21.89 -11.12
N PRO A 13 10.52 -20.80 -11.43
CA PRO A 13 11.98 -20.78 -11.36
C PRO A 13 12.49 -21.14 -9.96
N ALA A 14 13.66 -21.79 -9.88
CA ALA A 14 14.26 -22.20 -8.61
C ALA A 14 14.51 -21.01 -7.67
N GLU A 15 15.00 -19.90 -8.20
CA GLU A 15 15.24 -18.67 -7.43
C GLU A 15 13.95 -18.13 -6.78
N LEU A 16 12.81 -18.23 -7.48
CA LEU A 16 11.53 -17.74 -6.99
C LEU A 16 10.99 -18.65 -5.88
N LYS A 17 11.19 -19.96 -6.01
CA LYS A 17 10.86 -20.94 -4.97
C LYS A 17 11.64 -20.65 -3.68
N GLU A 18 12.95 -20.43 -3.77
CA GLU A 18 13.78 -20.13 -2.60
C GLU A 18 13.35 -18.84 -1.90
N ARG A 19 13.04 -17.78 -2.66
CA ARG A 19 12.49 -16.54 -2.11
C ARG A 19 11.16 -16.75 -1.37
N LEU A 20 10.28 -17.61 -1.91
CA LEU A 20 9.02 -17.97 -1.26
C LEU A 20 9.25 -18.78 0.03
N GLU A 21 10.21 -19.71 0.04
CA GLU A 21 10.57 -20.48 1.24
C GLU A 21 11.07 -19.57 2.36
N GLN A 22 11.97 -18.64 2.04
CA GLN A 22 12.46 -17.64 2.99
C GLN A 22 11.32 -16.75 3.51
N ALA A 23 10.47 -16.24 2.62
CA ALA A 23 9.32 -15.43 3.00
C ALA A 23 8.32 -16.20 3.88
N SER A 24 8.03 -17.46 3.55
CA SER A 24 7.12 -18.31 4.33
C SER A 24 7.63 -18.54 5.76
N THR A 25 8.96 -18.71 5.90
CA THR A 25 9.63 -18.86 7.19
C THR A 25 9.52 -17.59 8.03
N GLN A 26 9.70 -16.41 7.41
CA GLN A 26 9.55 -15.11 8.07
C GLN A 26 8.10 -14.84 8.47
N SER A 27 7.15 -15.13 7.58
CA SER A 27 5.71 -14.98 7.80
C SER A 27 5.11 -16.04 8.75
N LYS A 28 5.88 -17.07 9.12
CA LYS A 28 5.43 -18.26 9.87
C LYS A 28 4.21 -18.94 9.23
N ARG A 29 4.16 -18.94 7.89
CA ARG A 29 3.10 -19.54 7.07
C ARG A 29 3.65 -20.76 6.32
N SER A 30 2.78 -21.68 5.92
CA SER A 30 3.18 -22.71 4.96
C SER A 30 3.49 -22.07 3.62
N LEU A 31 4.34 -22.72 2.81
CA LEU A 31 4.70 -22.21 1.48
C LEU A 31 3.44 -21.98 0.62
N THR A 32 2.47 -22.89 0.68
CA THR A 32 1.18 -22.74 -0.02
C THR A 32 0.41 -21.52 0.47
N ALA A 33 0.35 -21.28 1.79
CA ALA A 33 -0.36 -20.13 2.34
C ALA A 33 0.34 -18.80 2.00
N GLU A 34 1.67 -18.78 1.93
CA GLU A 34 2.43 -17.60 1.49
C GLU A 34 2.20 -17.30 0.00
N VAL A 35 2.17 -18.34 -0.85
CA VAL A 35 1.85 -18.20 -2.27
C VAL A 35 0.44 -17.63 -2.46
N VAL A 36 -0.55 -18.19 -1.76
CA VAL A 36 -1.94 -17.71 -1.84
C VAL A 36 -2.03 -16.27 -1.37
N ALA A 37 -1.46 -15.94 -0.20
CA ALA A 37 -1.50 -14.58 0.33
C ALA A 37 -0.90 -13.54 -0.63
N ARG A 38 0.22 -13.86 -1.29
CA ARG A 38 0.85 -12.96 -2.28
C ARG A 38 0.02 -12.81 -3.55
N LEU A 39 -0.63 -13.88 -4.01
CA LEU A 39 -1.54 -13.81 -5.15
C LEU A 39 -2.76 -12.95 -4.80
N GLU A 40 -3.35 -13.16 -3.64
CA GLU A 40 -4.46 -12.34 -3.12
C GLU A 40 -4.07 -10.87 -3.00
N GLU A 41 -2.89 -10.57 -2.46
CA GLU A 41 -2.35 -9.20 -2.37
C GLU A 41 -2.14 -8.57 -3.74
N SER A 42 -1.69 -9.35 -4.72
CA SER A 42 -1.51 -8.87 -6.11
C SER A 42 -2.85 -8.48 -6.73
N PHE A 43 -3.88 -9.32 -6.61
CA PHE A 43 -5.22 -8.99 -7.10
C PHE A 43 -5.90 -7.88 -6.29
N ALA A 44 -5.66 -7.81 -4.98
CA ALA A 44 -6.13 -6.71 -4.14
C ALA A 44 -5.48 -5.39 -4.55
N SER A 45 -4.22 -5.39 -4.97
CA SER A 45 -3.52 -4.20 -5.48
C SER A 45 -3.96 -3.80 -6.89
N GLU A 46 -4.45 -4.73 -7.71
CA GLU A 46 -5.09 -4.40 -8.99
C GLU A 46 -6.48 -3.76 -8.80
N GLY A 47 -7.25 -4.24 -7.81
CA GLY A 47 -8.58 -3.70 -7.48
C GLY A 47 -8.53 -2.40 -6.65
N ALA A 48 -7.58 -2.32 -5.71
CA ALA A 48 -7.10 -1.07 -5.15
C ALA A 48 -6.07 -0.49 -6.11
N GLY A 49 -6.45 -0.37 -7.40
CA GLY A 49 -5.75 0.50 -8.31
C GLY A 49 -5.50 1.76 -7.54
N THR A 50 -4.21 2.07 -7.33
CA THR A 50 -3.73 3.31 -6.73
C THR A 50 -4.77 4.33 -7.10
N ALA A 51 -5.54 4.88 -6.14
CA ALA A 51 -6.41 5.98 -6.47
C ALA A 51 -5.41 6.97 -7.07
N ARG A 52 -5.34 7.02 -8.40
CA ARG A 52 -4.40 7.86 -9.11
C ARG A 52 -5.00 9.19 -8.80
N ILE A 53 -4.49 9.80 -7.72
CA ILE A 53 -4.85 11.15 -7.38
C ILE A 53 -4.37 11.91 -8.60
N ASP A 54 -5.33 12.25 -9.45
CA ASP A 54 -5.08 12.99 -10.66
C ASP A 54 -4.44 14.31 -10.26
N ASP A 55 -3.48 14.79 -11.07
CA ASP A 55 -2.69 15.99 -10.75
C ASP A 55 -3.60 17.17 -10.37
N ARG A 56 -4.78 17.25 -11.00
CA ARG A 56 -5.82 18.24 -10.70
C ARG A 56 -6.35 18.17 -9.26
N THR A 57 -6.58 16.98 -8.72
CA THR A 57 -7.01 16.83 -7.33
C THR A 57 -5.88 17.25 -6.39
N LEU A 58 -4.63 16.89 -6.72
CA LEU A 58 -3.46 17.28 -5.95
C LEU A 58 -3.29 18.81 -5.90
N ASP A 59 -3.47 19.50 -7.03
CA ASP A 59 -3.41 20.97 -7.11
C ASP A 59 -4.51 21.65 -6.27
N MET A 60 -5.74 21.15 -6.33
CA MET A 60 -6.84 21.68 -5.51
C MET A 60 -6.61 21.52 -4.01
N PHE A 61 -5.92 20.44 -3.60
CA PHE A 61 -5.50 20.25 -2.22
C PHE A 61 -4.36 21.21 -1.85
N ALA A 62 -3.38 21.39 -2.74
CA ALA A 62 -2.24 22.29 -2.51
C ALA A 62 -2.70 23.73 -2.28
N ASP A 63 -3.63 24.25 -3.09
CA ASP A 63 -4.17 25.60 -2.94
C ASP A 63 -4.89 25.80 -1.59
N ASN A 64 -5.71 24.82 -1.20
CA ASN A 64 -6.45 24.87 0.06
C ASN A 64 -5.53 24.76 1.29
N VAL A 65 -4.47 23.95 1.22
CA VAL A 65 -3.50 23.78 2.31
C VAL A 65 -2.59 25.00 2.40
N ALA A 66 -2.08 25.51 1.28
CA ALA A 66 -1.22 26.70 1.24
C ALA A 66 -1.91 27.92 1.88
N GLY A 67 -3.18 28.16 1.56
CA GLY A 67 -3.97 29.24 2.16
C GLY A 67 -4.14 29.11 3.68
N LYS A 68 -4.31 27.88 4.19
CA LYS A 68 -4.39 27.62 5.64
C LYS A 68 -3.04 27.81 6.34
N VAL A 69 -1.95 27.38 5.72
CA VAL A 69 -0.60 27.53 6.28
C VAL A 69 -0.20 29.00 6.35
N VAL A 70 -0.45 29.78 5.30
CA VAL A 70 -0.17 31.23 5.30
C VAL A 70 -0.95 31.95 6.41
N LYS A 71 -2.25 31.66 6.56
CA LYS A 71 -3.06 32.22 7.64
C LYS A 71 -2.53 31.84 9.02
N ALA A 72 -2.16 30.57 9.21
CA ALA A 72 -1.61 30.10 10.48
C ALA A 72 -0.26 30.76 10.82
N LEU A 73 0.57 31.07 9.82
CA LEU A 73 1.84 31.79 10.01
C LEU A 73 1.60 33.27 10.36
N ASP A 74 0.68 33.95 9.67
CA ASP A 74 0.31 35.34 9.96
C ASP A 74 -0.29 35.49 11.37
N GLU A 75 -1.16 34.56 11.80
CA GLU A 75 -1.67 34.51 13.17
C GLU A 75 -0.56 34.29 14.21
N ARG A 76 0.43 33.44 13.91
CA ARG A 76 1.59 33.20 14.78
C ARG A 76 2.48 34.43 14.90
N GLU A 77 2.70 35.16 13.82
CA GLU A 77 3.52 36.37 13.81
C GLU A 77 2.86 37.50 14.60
N LYS A 78 1.54 37.70 14.41
CA LYS A 78 0.75 38.65 15.21
C LYS A 78 0.77 38.34 16.70
N ARG A 79 0.73 37.05 17.08
CA ARG A 79 0.90 36.61 18.48
C ARG A 79 2.32 36.88 19.00
N ARG A 80 3.34 36.84 18.15
CA ARG A 80 4.74 37.10 18.51
C ARG A 80 5.06 38.58 18.65
N SER A 81 4.45 39.44 17.83
CA SER A 81 4.64 40.90 17.87
C SER A 81 3.86 41.61 18.99
N LYS A 82 2.92 40.92 19.65
CA LYS A 82 2.11 41.45 20.76
C LYS A 82 2.65 41.08 22.15
N ARG A 83 3.76 40.34 22.21
CA ARG A 83 4.55 40.08 23.42
C ARG A 83 5.75 41.01 23.44
#